data_AF-A0A4Y2F1N7-F1
#
_entry.id   AF-A0A4Y2F1N7-F1
#
_cell.length_a   1.000
_cell.length_b   1.000
_cell.length_c   1.000
_cell.angle_alpha   90.00
_cell.angle_beta   90.00
_cell.angle_gamma   90.00
#
_symmetry.space_group_name_H-M   'P 1'
#
loop_
_entity.id
_entity.type
_entity.pdbx_description
1 polymer ?
#
loop_
_entity_poly.entity_id
_entity_poly.type
_entity_poly.pdbx_seq_one_letter_code
_entity_poly.pdbx_strand_id
1 'polypeptide(L)'
;MTNVDALSRSPINIFCFPFDSILPRLKSAQDKDNEVKTIKELLRISAYENYCDRNGILYKFVEGKELVVVPDSMQTEIIRNAHERGHTEVKYTEKHLQDYYYIPKLRQKVEKIISN
;
A
#
# COMPACT_ATOMS: atom_id res chain seq x y z
N MET A 1 12.26 -12.78 -32.18
CA MET A 1 11.15 -12.68 -31.22
C MET A 1 11.44 -13.61 -30.06
N THR A 2 11.99 -13.06 -28.99
CA THR A 2 12.21 -13.78 -27.73
C THR A 2 11.00 -13.54 -26.84
N ASN A 3 10.23 -14.62 -26.69
CA ASN A 3 9.31 -14.87 -25.61
C ASN A 3 9.96 -14.48 -24.27
N VAL A 4 9.38 -13.48 -23.62
CA VAL A 4 9.21 -13.48 -22.18
C VAL A 4 7.83 -12.91 -21.96
N ASP A 5 6.81 -13.76 -21.97
CA ASP A 5 5.62 -13.50 -21.18
C ASP A 5 6.11 -13.36 -19.75
N ALA A 6 6.34 -12.12 -19.33
CA ALA A 6 6.39 -11.77 -17.93
C ALA A 6 4.98 -12.04 -17.42
N LEU A 7 4.70 -13.30 -17.11
CA LEU A 7 3.76 -13.68 -16.07
C LEU A 7 4.13 -12.78 -14.91
N SER A 8 3.35 -11.71 -14.78
CA SER A 8 3.36 -10.78 -13.68
C SER A 8 3.52 -11.67 -12.45
N ARG A 9 4.70 -11.62 -11.84
CA ARG A 9 4.93 -12.26 -10.56
C ARG A 9 4.09 -11.46 -9.59
N SER A 10 2.77 -11.67 -9.58
CA SER A 10 1.93 -11.36 -8.46
C SER A 10 2.44 -12.29 -7.37
N PRO A 11 3.27 -11.82 -6.44
CA PRO A 11 3.79 -12.68 -5.41
C PRO A 11 2.58 -12.94 -4.53
N ILE A 12 2.01 -14.12 -4.74
CA ILE A 12 1.10 -14.87 -3.90
C ILE A 12 0.82 -14.14 -2.58
N ASN A 13 -0.21 -13.30 -2.60
CA ASN A 13 -1.44 -13.25 -1.79
C ASN A 13 -1.55 -14.03 -0.44
N ILE A 14 -0.48 -14.60 0.12
CA ILE A 14 -0.53 -15.45 1.31
C ILE A 14 -0.70 -14.63 2.60
N PHE A 15 -0.21 -13.39 2.62
CA PHE A 15 -0.05 -12.63 3.87
C PHE A 15 -0.92 -11.37 3.98
N CYS A 16 -1.62 -10.96 2.92
CA CYS A 16 -2.51 -9.80 2.91
C CYS A 16 -3.85 -10.13 2.23
N PHE A 17 -4.76 -9.16 2.16
CA PHE A 17 -5.99 -9.31 1.39
C PHE A 17 -5.68 -9.55 -0.10
N PRO A 18 -6.48 -10.38 -0.80
CA PRO A 18 -6.51 -10.39 -2.26
C PRO A 18 -6.63 -8.97 -2.78
N PHE A 19 -5.65 -8.56 -3.61
CA PHE A 19 -5.63 -7.22 -4.21
C PHE A 19 -6.99 -6.88 -4.84
N ASP A 20 -7.60 -7.82 -5.55
CA ASP A 20 -8.92 -7.66 -6.17
C ASP A 20 -10.04 -7.34 -5.18
N SER A 21 -9.93 -7.83 -3.94
CA SER A 21 -10.93 -7.59 -2.87
C SER A 21 -10.69 -6.29 -2.09
N ILE A 22 -9.44 -5.82 -1.99
CA ILE A 22 -9.09 -4.66 -1.18
C ILE A 22 -9.00 -3.37 -1.98
N LEU A 23 -8.67 -3.42 -3.27
CA LEU A 23 -8.52 -2.23 -4.12
C LEU A 23 -9.78 -1.34 -4.18
N PRO A 24 -11.02 -1.88 -4.32
CA PRO A 24 -12.22 -1.06 -4.27
C PRO A 24 -12.42 -0.35 -2.93
N ARG A 25 -12.09 -1.02 -1.82
CA ARG A 25 -12.16 -0.44 -0.47
C ARG A 25 -11.10 0.65 -0.28
N LEU A 26 -9.87 0.40 -0.72
CA LEU A 26 -8.78 1.38 -0.72
C LEU A 26 -9.15 2.61 -1.52
N LYS A 27 -9.68 2.45 -2.74
CA LYS A 27 -10.14 3.58 -3.55
C LYS A 27 -11.18 4.42 -2.81
N SER A 28 -12.23 3.77 -2.29
CA SER A 28 -13.30 4.47 -1.56
C SER A 28 -12.79 5.17 -0.29
N ALA A 29 -11.83 4.58 0.42
CA ALA A 29 -11.24 5.17 1.61
C ALA A 29 -10.28 6.33 1.27
N GLN A 30 -9.48 6.21 0.20
CA GLN A 30 -8.65 7.29 -0.31
C GLN A 30 -9.49 8.50 -0.73
N ASP A 31 -10.66 8.28 -1.33
CA ASP A 31 -11.57 9.36 -1.75
C ASP A 31 -12.22 10.09 -0.55
N LYS A 32 -12.10 9.54 0.66
CA LYS A 32 -12.57 10.14 1.92
C LYS A 32 -11.43 10.72 2.77
N ASP A 33 -10.18 10.42 2.43
CA ASP A 33 -9.00 10.86 3.17
C ASP A 33 -8.52 12.23 2.64
N ASN A 34 -8.55 13.25 3.51
CA ASN A 34 -8.25 14.63 3.11
C ASN A 34 -6.81 14.82 2.62
N GLU A 35 -5.84 14.13 3.22
CA GLU A 35 -4.43 14.24 2.82
C GLU A 35 -4.24 13.61 1.44
N VAL A 36 -4.79 12.40 1.24
CA VAL A 36 -4.75 11.70 -0.04
C VAL A 36 -5.46 12.50 -1.14
N LYS A 37 -6.62 13.08 -0.86
CA LYS A 37 -7.33 13.95 -1.80
C LYS A 37 -6.49 15.15 -2.22
N THR A 38 -5.86 15.82 -1.26
CA THR A 38 -4.99 16.97 -1.54
C THR A 38 -3.86 16.57 -2.49
N ILE A 39 -3.23 15.41 -2.26
CA ILE A 39 -2.18 14.88 -3.16
C ILE A 39 -2.74 14.60 -4.56
N LYS A 40 -3.92 13.96 -4.67
CA LYS A 40 -4.58 13.72 -5.96
C LYS A 40 -4.87 15.03 -6.70
N GLU A 41 -5.28 16.09 -6.00
CA GLU A 41 -5.52 17.42 -6.59
C GLU A 41 -4.23 18.06 -7.11
N LEU A 42 -3.14 17.99 -6.34
CA LEU A 42 -1.82 18.47 -6.78
C LEU A 42 -1.35 17.75 -8.05
N LEU A 43 -1.57 16.43 -8.13
CA LEU A 43 -1.24 15.63 -9.33
C LEU A 43 -2.03 16.03 -10.58
N ARG A 44 -3.19 16.68 -10.45
CA ARG A 44 -3.94 17.21 -11.60
C ARG A 44 -3.28 18.44 -12.21
N ILE A 45 -2.44 19.14 -11.44
CA ILE A 45 -1.75 20.35 -11.86
C ILE A 45 -0.37 20.00 -12.46
N SER A 46 0.39 19.16 -11.75
CA SER A 46 1.74 18.77 -12.16
C SER A 46 2.19 17.50 -11.44
N ALA A 47 3.29 16.89 -11.90
CA ALA A 47 3.95 15.82 -11.17
C ALA A 47 4.31 16.28 -9.74
N TYR A 48 4.08 15.42 -8.74
CA TYR A 48 4.29 15.76 -7.33
C TYR A 48 4.91 14.58 -6.58
N GLU A 49 6.08 14.79 -5.96
CA GLU A 49 6.74 13.89 -4.98
C GLU A 49 6.66 12.38 -5.26
N ASN A 50 6.92 11.99 -6.51
CA ASN A 50 6.90 10.61 -6.98
C ASN A 50 5.55 9.90 -6.79
N TYR A 51 4.46 10.65 -6.61
CA TYR A 51 3.12 10.11 -6.61
C TYR A 51 2.58 9.97 -8.03
N CYS A 52 1.67 9.03 -8.22
CA CYS A 52 0.89 8.92 -9.45
C CYS A 52 -0.52 8.39 -9.15
N ASP A 53 -1.48 8.77 -9.99
CA ASP A 53 -2.83 8.19 -9.97
C ASP A 53 -2.94 7.12 -11.06
N ARG A 54 -3.46 5.94 -10.69
CA ARG A 54 -3.84 4.87 -11.62
C ARG A 54 -5.29 4.52 -11.38
N ASN A 55 -6.15 4.80 -12.34
CA ASN A 55 -7.58 4.47 -12.29
C ASN A 55 -8.28 5.00 -11.02
N GLY A 56 -7.86 6.17 -10.52
CA GLY A 56 -8.39 6.79 -9.32
C GLY A 56 -7.83 6.24 -8.00
N ILE A 57 -6.78 5.41 -8.04
CA ILE A 57 -6.04 4.95 -6.87
C ILE A 57 -4.68 5.64 -6.87
N LEU A 58 -4.33 6.25 -5.74
CA LEU A 58 -3.05 6.91 -5.53
C LEU A 58 -1.96 5.89 -5.18
N TYR A 59 -0.83 6.00 -5.88
CA TYR A 59 0.40 5.25 -5.65
C TYR A 59 1.57 6.20 -5.38
N LYS A 60 2.62 5.70 -4.72
CA LYS A 60 3.90 6.39 -4.54
C LYS A 60 5.04 5.50 -5.02
N PHE A 61 5.95 6.06 -5.80
CA PHE A 61 7.20 5.41 -6.16
C PHE A 61 8.21 5.54 -5.02
N VAL A 62 8.64 4.40 -4.49
CA VAL A 62 9.65 4.31 -3.43
C VAL A 62 10.63 3.20 -3.81
N GLU A 63 11.92 3.53 -3.91
CA GLU A 63 13.00 2.56 -4.22
C GLU A 63 12.71 1.69 -5.46
N GLY A 64 12.14 2.30 -6.52
CA GLY A 64 11.80 1.60 -7.77
C GLY A 64 10.52 0.76 -7.72
N LYS A 65 9.76 0.79 -6.61
CA LYS A 65 8.47 0.11 -6.46
C LYS A 65 7.32 1.11 -6.51
N GLU A 66 6.25 0.76 -7.22
CA GLU A 66 4.98 1.49 -7.23
C GLU A 66 4.10 0.94 -6.10
N LEU A 67 3.97 1.68 -4.99
CA LEU A 67 3.28 1.23 -3.79
C LEU A 67 1.93 1.92 -3.62
N VAL A 68 0.88 1.18 -3.25
CA VAL A 68 -0.44 1.77 -3.01
C VAL A 68 -0.40 2.63 -1.74
N VAL A 69 -0.85 3.88 -1.83
CA VAL A 69 -0.94 4.75 -0.64
C VAL A 69 -2.10 4.28 0.24
N VAL A 70 -1.83 3.95 1.51
CA VAL A 70 -2.88 3.51 2.43
C VAL A 70 -3.47 4.71 3.18
N PRO A 71 -4.78 4.99 3.04
CA PRO A 71 -5.45 6.07 3.78
C PRO A 71 -5.46 5.77 5.28
N ASP A 72 -5.43 6.80 6.12
CA ASP A 72 -5.23 6.69 7.57
C ASP A 72 -6.19 5.68 8.22
N SER A 73 -7.48 5.77 7.85
CA SER A 73 -8.55 4.88 8.32
C SER A 73 -8.32 3.38 8.11
N MET A 74 -7.48 2.99 7.15
CA MET A 74 -7.22 1.58 6.81
C MET A 74 -5.86 1.07 7.30
N GLN A 75 -4.97 1.94 7.78
CA GLN A 75 -3.60 1.54 8.11
C GLN A 75 -3.55 0.51 9.23
N THR A 76 -4.35 0.68 10.29
CA THR A 76 -4.42 -0.27 11.40
C THR A 76 -4.91 -1.65 10.96
N GLU A 77 -5.97 -1.70 10.14
CA GLU A 77 -6.53 -2.95 9.63
C GLU A 77 -5.48 -3.71 8.78
N ILE A 78 -4.81 -3.02 7.87
CA ILE A 78 -3.81 -3.62 6.98
C ILE A 78 -2.60 -4.13 7.77
N ILE A 79 -2.06 -3.33 8.69
CA ILE A 79 -0.91 -3.72 9.52
C ILE A 79 -1.24 -4.93 10.39
N ARG A 80 -2.40 -4.91 11.06
CA ARG A 80 -2.84 -6.00 11.92
C ARG A 80 -3.06 -7.29 11.13
N ASN A 81 -3.73 -7.21 9.98
CA ASN A 81 -3.99 -8.36 9.13
C ASN A 81 -2.69 -9.00 8.62
N ALA A 82 -1.71 -8.19 8.20
CA ALA A 82 -0.41 -8.68 7.76
C ALA A 82 0.35 -9.41 8.88
N HIS A 83 0.30 -8.87 10.10
CA HIS A 83 0.93 -9.51 11.25
C HIS A 83 0.23 -10.82 11.67
N GLU A 84 -1.09 -10.79 11.82
CA GLU A 84 -1.89 -11.92 12.29
C GLU A 84 -1.87 -13.09 11.31
N ARG A 85 -1.94 -12.82 10.00
CA ARG A 85 -1.90 -13.88 8.97
C ARG A 85 -0.50 -14.43 8.75
N GLY A 86 0.53 -13.62 8.97
CA GLY A 86 1.92 -14.06 8.85
C GLY A 86 2.45 -14.78 10.08
N HIS A 87 1.84 -14.57 11.26
CA HIS A 87 2.46 -14.92 12.55
C HIS A 87 3.92 -14.44 12.65
N THR A 88 4.20 -13.27 12.08
CA THR A 88 5.56 -12.78 11.86
C THR A 88 5.95 -11.71 12.86
N GLU A 89 7.23 -11.66 13.22
CA GLU A 89 7.77 -10.55 14.02
C GLU A 89 7.62 -9.19 13.31
N VAL A 90 7.66 -8.10 14.08
CA VAL A 90 7.60 -6.68 13.62
C VAL A 90 8.40 -6.45 12.34
N LYS A 91 9.67 -6.87 12.32
CA LYS A 91 10.59 -6.65 11.19
C LYS A 91 10.11 -7.30 9.89
N TYR A 92 9.54 -8.49 9.98
CA TYR A 92 9.05 -9.23 8.82
C TYR A 92 7.73 -8.64 8.33
N THR A 93 6.83 -8.25 9.24
CA THR A 93 5.59 -7.52 8.91
C THR A 93 5.90 -6.21 8.18
N GLU A 94 6.85 -5.41 8.69
CA GLU A 94 7.28 -4.17 8.06
C GLU A 94 7.80 -4.42 6.64
N LYS A 95 8.76 -5.35 6.49
CA LYS A 95 9.36 -5.67 5.19
C LYS A 95 8.30 -6.12 4.17
N HIS A 96 7.35 -6.94 4.61
CA HIS A 96 6.29 -7.44 3.74
C HIS A 96 5.37 -6.32 3.26
N LEU A 97 4.97 -5.41 4.16
CA LEU A 97 4.11 -4.28 3.81
C LEU A 97 4.80 -3.32 2.83
N GLN A 98 6.12 -3.12 2.94
CA GLN A 98 6.91 -2.26 2.05
C GLN A 98 6.98 -2.73 0.59
N ASP A 99 6.60 -3.99 0.30
CA ASP A 99 6.54 -4.50 -1.07
C ASP A 99 5.29 -4.03 -1.82
N TYR A 100 4.24 -3.60 -1.11
CA TYR A 100 2.91 -3.36 -1.68
C TYR A 100 2.29 -2.01 -1.29
N TYR A 101 2.57 -1.53 -0.08
CA TYR A 101 1.87 -0.43 0.54
C TYR A 101 2.83 0.67 0.98
N TYR A 102 2.45 1.90 0.69
CA TYR A 102 3.06 3.07 1.28
C TYR A 102 2.24 3.50 2.50
N ILE A 103 2.88 3.40 3.68
CA ILE A 103 2.33 3.84 4.96
C ILE A 103 3.34 4.80 5.62
N PRO A 104 2.98 6.06 5.90
CA PRO A 104 3.89 6.99 6.55
C PRO A 104 4.23 6.52 7.96
N LYS A 105 5.52 6.52 8.30
CA LYS A 105 6.08 6.05 9.58
C LYS A 105 5.72 4.59 9.88
N LEU A 106 5.77 3.72 8.86
CA LEU A 106 5.36 2.32 8.93
C LEU A 106 5.91 1.58 10.16
N ARG A 107 7.24 1.59 10.38
CA ARG A 107 7.85 0.88 11.51
C ARG A 107 7.26 1.24 12.86
N GLN A 108 7.13 2.54 13.15
CA GLN A 108 6.55 3.04 14.41
C GLN A 108 5.10 2.56 14.58
N LYS A 109 4.32 2.54 13.50
CA LYS A 109 2.93 2.07 13.52
C LYS A 109 2.84 0.56 13.72
N VAL A 110 3.70 -0.22 13.06
CA VAL A 110 3.79 -1.68 13.23
C VAL A 110 4.14 -2.03 14.66
N GLU A 111 5.20 -1.43 15.21
CA GLU A 111 5.62 -1.62 16.62
C GLU A 111 4.48 -1.30 17.59
N LYS A 112 3.79 -0.17 17.39
CA LYS A 112 2.66 0.25 18.24
C LYS A 112 1.48 -0.71 18.16
N ILE A 113 1.11 -1.19 16.97
CA ILE A 113 -0.05 -2.06 16.76
C ILE A 113 0.20 -3.47 17.27
N ILE A 114 1.43 -3.97 17.17
CA ILE A 114 1.80 -5.32 17.65
C ILE A 114 1.98 -5.34 19.17
N SER A 115 2.45 -4.24 19.77
CA SER A 115 2.68 -4.17 21.22
C SER A 115 1.41 -3.97 22.05
N ASN A 116 0.24 -3.79 21.42
CA ASN A 116 -1.04 -3.46 22.07
C ASN A 116 -2.14 -4.44 21.69
#